data_AF-I5C0P6-F1
#
_entry.id   AF-I5C0P6-F1
#
_cell.length_a   1.000
_cell.length_b   1.000
_cell.length_c   1.000
_cell.angle_alpha   90.00
_cell.angle_beta   90.00
_cell.angle_gamma   90.00
#
_symmetry.space_group_name_H-M   'P 1'
#
loop_
_entity.id
_entity.type
_entity.pdbx_description
1 polymer ?
#
loop_
_entity_poly.entity_id
_entity_poly.type
_entity_poly.pdbx_seq_one_letter_code
_entity_poly.pdbx_strand_id
1 'polypeptide(L)' 'MKGDKFSVFYFKNQQLIAVDSINKPADHLQARKWIQTSYTPDLEKLADDSIKLNEC' A
#
# COMPACT_ATOMS: atom_id res chain seq x y z
N MET A 1 21.22 4.12 5.96
CA MET A 1 20.15 3.92 6.97
C MET A 1 18.97 3.31 6.24
N LYS A 2 18.53 2.09 6.57
CA LYS A 2 17.29 1.51 6.04
C LYS A 2 16.12 2.18 6.77
N GLY A 3 15.40 3.10 6.13
CA GLY A 3 14.28 3.81 6.77
C GLY A 3 13.85 5.10 6.09
N ASP A 4 14.52 5.50 5.01
CA ASP A 4 14.18 6.67 4.21
C ASP A 4 13.04 6.44 3.21
N LYS A 5 12.60 5.18 3.04
CA LYS A 5 11.58 4.80 2.06
C LYS A 5 10.61 3.76 2.62
N PHE A 6 9.38 4.15 2.89
CA PHE A 6 8.33 3.26 3.39
C PHE A 6 6.94 3.74 2.98
N SER A 7 5.94 2.86 3.12
CA SER A 7 4.53 3.20 2.94
C SER A 7 3.70 2.66 4.10
N VAL A 8 2.70 3.42 4.53
CA VAL A 8 1.75 3.06 5.59
C VAL A 8 0.36 3.01 4.99
N PHE A 9 -0.33 1.89 5.17
CA PHE A 9 -1.66 1.64 4.64
C PHE A 9 -2.68 1.63 5.77
N TYR A 10 -3.75 2.42 5.63
CA TYR A 10 -4.78 2.54 6.65
C TYR A 10 -6.04 1.82 6.21
N PHE A 11 -6.51 0.89 7.04
CA PHE A 11 -7.69 0.08 6.77
C PHE A 11 -8.82 0.40 7.73
N LYS A 12 -10.06 0.39 7.23
CA LYS A 12 -11.28 0.45 8.04
C LYS A 12 -12.26 -0.58 7.51
N ASN A 13 -12.73 -1.47 8.38
CA ASN A 13 -13.62 -2.57 8.00
C ASN A 13 -13.06 -3.40 6.83
N GLN A 14 -11.76 -3.76 6.91
CA GLN A 14 -11.00 -4.45 5.86
C GLN A 14 -10.83 -3.66 4.54
N GLN A 15 -11.43 -2.48 4.36
CA GLN A 15 -11.24 -1.65 3.17
C GLN A 15 -10.05 -0.70 3.34
N LEU A 16 -9.22 -0.57 2.30
CA LEU A 16 -8.16 0.44 2.24
C LEU A 16 -8.77 1.84 2.08
N ILE A 17 -8.49 2.75 3.01
CA ILE A 17 -9.07 4.11 3.02
C ILE A 17 -8.04 5.22 2.81
N ALA A 18 -6.77 4.98 3.15
CA ALA A 18 -5.71 5.97 3.00
C ALA A 18 -4.33 5.31 2.88
N VAL A 19 -3.36 6.07 2.37
CA VAL A 19 -1.97 5.66 2.22
C VAL A 19 -1.04 6.85 2.42
N ASP A 20 -0.01 6.68 3.23
CA ASP A 20 1.13 7.59 3.31
C ASP A 20 2.36 6.91 2.71
N SER A 21 3.05 7.59 1.78
CA SER A 21 4.22 7.04 1.11
C SER A 21 5.38 8.02 1.18
N ILE A 22 6.46 7.64 1.86
CA ILE A 22 7.68 8.43 1.96
C ILE A 22 8.69 7.88 0.98
N ASN A 23 9.09 8.70 -0.01
CA ASN A 23 10.02 8.33 -1.08
C ASN A 23 9.61 7.07 -1.91
N LYS A 24 8.31 6.72 -1.90
CA LYS A 24 7.69 5.61 -2.67
C LYS A 24 6.56 6.11 -3.59
N PRO A 25 6.86 6.84 -4.68
CA PRO A 25 5.80 7.33 -5.58
C PRO A 25 5.00 6.21 -6.27
N ALA A 26 5.65 5.09 -6.58
CA ALA A 26 4.97 3.92 -7.19
C ALA A 26 3.88 3.36 -6.25
N ASP A 27 4.21 3.18 -4.98
CA ASP A 27 3.28 2.69 -3.96
C ASP A 27 2.09 3.63 -3.80
N HIS A 28 2.34 4.94 -3.78
CA HIS A 28 1.28 5.94 -3.68
C HIS A 28 0.31 5.88 -4.88
N LEU A 29 0.83 5.73 -6.11
CA LEU A 29 -0.01 5.62 -7.31
C LEU A 29 -0.85 4.35 -7.32
N GLN A 30 -0.28 3.21 -6.92
CA GLN A 30 -1.00 1.94 -6.87
C GLN A 30 -2.09 1.97 -5.79
N ALA A 31 -1.75 2.40 -4.58
CA ALA A 31 -2.68 2.50 -3.47
C ALA A 31 -3.81 3.50 -3.74
N ARG A 32 -3.51 4.62 -4.42
CA ARG A 32 -4.55 5.56 -4.89
C ARG A 32 -5.55 4.89 -5.84
N LYS A 33 -5.09 4.05 -6.77
CA LYS A 33 -5.98 3.28 -7.65
C LYS A 33 -6.86 2.34 -6.85
N TRP A 34 -6.28 1.62 -5.89
CA TRP A 34 -7.02 0.70 -5.03
C TRP A 34 -8.13 1.39 -4.24
N ILE A 35 -7.83 2.55 -3.64
CA ILE A 35 -8.82 3.36 -2.92
C ILE A 35 -9.96 3.78 -3.87
N GLN A 36 -9.63 4.22 -5.09
CA GLN A 36 -10.64 4.63 -6.09
C GLN A 36 -11.52 3.47 -6.57
N THR A 37 -10.97 2.26 -6.69
CA THR A 37 -11.71 1.07 -7.12
C THR A 37 -12.32 0.29 -5.96
N SER A 38 -12.19 0.77 -4.72
CA SER A 38 -12.54 0.01 -3.50
C SER A 38 -11.91 -1.40 -3.47
N TYR A 39 -10.73 -1.54 -4.07
CA TYR A 39 -9.98 -2.79 -4.04
C TYR A 39 -9.31 -2.96 -2.69
N THR A 40 -9.39 -4.16 -2.15
CA THR A 40 -8.76 -4.55 -0.89
C THR A 40 -7.65 -5.54 -1.20
N PRO A 41 -6.36 -5.17 -1.04
CA PRO A 41 -5.24 -6.09 -1.24
C PRO A 41 -5.18 -7.14 -0.11
N ASP A 42 -4.50 -8.24 -0.40
CA ASP A 42 -4.16 -9.25 0.61
C ASP A 42 -3.17 -8.67 1.63
N LEU A 43 -3.57 -8.59 2.91
CA LEU A 43 -2.77 -8.01 3.98
C LEU A 43 -1.50 -8.81 4.28
N GLU A 44 -1.52 -10.12 4.08
CA GLU A 44 -0.33 -10.96 4.31
C GLU A 44 0.74 -10.65 3.27
N LYS A 45 0.32 -10.47 2.01
CA LYS A 45 1.22 -10.07 0.92
C LYS A 45 1.70 -8.63 1.06
N LEU A 46 0.83 -7.74 1.52
CA LEU A 46 1.14 -6.33 1.71
C LEU A 46 2.20 -6.10 2.80
N ALA A 47 2.27 -6.99 3.80
CA ALA A 47 3.26 -6.93 4.86
C ALA A 47 4.66 -7.45 4.42
N ASP A 48 4.75 -8.15 3.28
CA ASP A 48 6.02 -8.62 2.73
C ASP A 48 6.61 -7.59 1.76
N ASP A 49 7.63 -6.87 2.21
CA ASP A 49 8.37 -5.88 1.41
C ASP A 49 9.02 -6.48 0.13
N SER A 50 9.13 -7.80 0.02
CA SER A 50 9.65 -8.49 -1.16
C SER A 50 8.61 -8.60 -2.28
N ILE A 51 7.32 -8.48 -1.94
CA ILE A 51 6.20 -8.57 -2.87
C ILE A 51 5.89 -7.17 -3.40
N LYS A 52 5.76 -7.05 -4.73
CA LYS A 52 5.35 -5.78 -5.32
C LYS A 52 3.86 -5.58 -5.13
N LEU A 53 3.46 -4.33 -4.94
CA LEU A 53 2.06 -3.97 -4.73
C LEU A 53 1.14 -4.35 -5.90
N ASN A 54 1.64 -4.49 -7.14
CA ASN A 54 0.81 -4.96 -8.25
C ASN A 54 0.54 -6.48 -8.23
N GLU A 55 1.17 -7.22 -7.32
CA GLU A 55 1.03 -8.67 -7.12
C GLU A 55 0.32 -9.02 -5.78
N CYS A 56 -0.03 -7.98 -5.01
CA CYS A 56 -0.91 -8.07 -3.84
C CYS A 56 -2.37 -8.23 -4.26
#